data_AF-A0A2A4TAE0-F1
#
_entry.id   AF-A0A2A4TAE0-F1
#
_cell.length_a   1.000
_cell.length_b   1.000
_cell.length_c   1.000
_cell.angle_alpha   90.00
_cell.angle_beta   90.00
_cell.angle_gamma   90.00
#
_symmetry.space_group_name_H-M   'P 1'
#
loop_
_entity.id
_entity.type
_entity.pdbx_description
1 polymer ?
#
loop_
_entity_poly.entity_id
_entity_poly.type
_entity_poly.pdbx_seq_one_letter_code
_entity_poly.pdbx_strand_id
1 'polypeptide(L)'
;MSGSFISQLPQAAKVWSAKAIAGIIVADGIVTNAELTVLRESIGFLEDVSTINEIVELVKDRVKPELQVLKTDRKIAAKILMSLAMVALTDNKLSASESQYFIYIAGKLGFEAGIAKMMMSWGRDYISLNEKKKVILRIGEESKPMYVNI
;
A
#
# COMPACT_ATOMS: atom_id res chain seq x y z
N MET A 1 6.87 6.67 0.51
CA MET A 1 6.35 7.47 -0.63
C MET A 1 5.14 6.79 -1.31
N SER A 2 4.16 6.26 -0.57
CA SER A 2 2.91 5.73 -1.15
C SER A 2 1.70 6.64 -0.87
N GLY A 3 1.63 7.28 0.30
CA GLY A 3 0.53 8.15 0.70
C GLY A 3 0.38 9.46 -0.10
N SER A 4 1.48 9.98 -0.68
CA SER A 4 1.46 11.29 -1.36
C SER A 4 0.66 11.32 -2.67
N PHE A 5 0.48 10.16 -3.33
CA PHE A 5 -0.37 10.08 -4.51
C PHE A 5 -1.85 9.97 -4.14
N ILE A 6 -2.18 9.16 -3.13
CA ILE A 6 -3.56 8.94 -2.68
C ILE A 6 -4.17 10.26 -2.19
N SER A 7 -3.40 11.10 -1.48
CA SER A 7 -3.88 12.39 -0.98
C SER A 7 -4.31 13.39 -2.07
N GLN A 8 -3.86 13.19 -3.32
CA GLN A 8 -4.17 14.04 -4.48
C GLN A 8 -5.38 13.56 -5.29
N LEU A 9 -5.95 12.40 -4.95
CA LEU A 9 -7.11 11.85 -5.65
C LEU A 9 -8.40 12.62 -5.31
N PRO A 10 -9.44 12.55 -6.15
CA PRO A 10 -10.78 12.98 -5.76
C PRO A 10 -11.25 12.24 -4.49
N GLN A 11 -12.07 12.91 -3.68
CA GLN A 11 -12.46 12.41 -2.35
C GLN A 11 -13.02 10.98 -2.38
N ALA A 12 -13.86 10.64 -3.37
CA ALA A 12 -14.40 9.29 -3.54
C ALA A 12 -13.30 8.22 -3.73
N ALA A 13 -12.24 8.54 -4.48
CA ALA A 13 -11.12 7.63 -4.70
C ALA A 13 -10.19 7.55 -3.49
N LYS A 14 -10.08 8.62 -2.67
CA LYS A 14 -9.39 8.56 -1.37
C LYS A 14 -10.11 7.61 -0.42
N VAL A 15 -11.42 7.76 -0.27
CA VAL A 15 -12.26 6.89 0.57
C VAL A 15 -12.14 5.44 0.10
N TRP A 16 -12.25 5.20 -1.20
CA TRP A 16 -12.10 3.87 -1.77
C TRP A 16 -10.73 3.26 -1.46
N SER A 17 -9.66 4.05 -1.60
CA SER A 17 -8.29 3.60 -1.32
C SER A 17 -8.09 3.31 0.17
N ALA A 18 -8.65 4.12 1.07
CA ALA A 18 -8.60 3.89 2.50
C ALA A 18 -9.35 2.59 2.90
N LYS A 19 -10.52 2.32 2.33
CA LYS A 19 -11.23 1.04 2.49
C LYS A 19 -10.41 -0.12 1.94
N ALA A 20 -9.75 0.04 0.79
CA ALA A 20 -8.88 -0.98 0.23
C ALA A 20 -7.68 -1.30 1.15
N ILE A 21 -7.04 -0.28 1.71
CA ILE A 21 -5.94 -0.44 2.70
C ILE A 21 -6.45 -1.16 3.95
N ALA A 22 -7.58 -0.72 4.51
CA ALA A 22 -8.19 -1.40 5.66
C ALA A 22 -8.44 -2.89 5.37
N GLY A 23 -8.91 -3.22 4.17
CA GLY A 23 -9.13 -4.61 3.77
C GLY A 23 -7.86 -5.43 3.58
N ILE A 24 -6.76 -4.82 3.11
CA ILE A 24 -5.45 -5.48 3.04
C ILE A 24 -4.99 -5.85 4.44
N ILE A 25 -4.93 -4.89 5.36
CA ILE A 25 -4.32 -5.09 6.69
C ILE A 25 -5.11 -6.06 7.58
N VAL A 26 -6.43 -6.19 7.39
CA VAL A 26 -7.23 -7.16 8.15
C VAL A 26 -7.26 -8.53 7.49
N ALA A 27 -6.65 -8.69 6.31
CA ALA A 27 -6.93 -9.84 5.48
C ALA A 27 -6.51 -11.17 6.13
N ASP A 28 -5.40 -11.19 6.85
CA ASP A 28 -4.85 -12.35 7.54
C ASP A 28 -5.26 -12.45 9.04
N GLY A 29 -5.98 -11.43 9.55
CA GLY A 29 -6.42 -11.32 10.93
C GLY A 29 -5.39 -10.74 11.91
N ILE A 30 -4.14 -10.53 11.48
CA ILE A 30 -3.04 -10.03 12.30
C ILE A 30 -2.72 -8.59 11.88
N VAL A 31 -3.15 -7.62 12.68
CA VAL A 31 -2.87 -6.21 12.40
C VAL A 31 -1.70 -5.73 13.25
N THR A 32 -0.66 -5.22 12.59
CA THR A 32 0.57 -4.69 13.19
C THR A 32 0.50 -3.16 13.38
N ASN A 33 1.40 -2.63 14.22
CA ASN A 33 1.52 -1.17 14.41
C ASN A 33 1.98 -0.42 13.13
N ALA A 34 2.79 -1.07 12.30
CA ALA A 34 3.25 -0.49 11.04
C ALA A 34 2.08 -0.30 10.07
N GLU A 35 1.23 -1.30 9.94
CA GLU A 35 0.02 -1.25 9.12
C GLU A 35 -1.00 -0.23 9.63
N LEU A 36 -1.20 -0.15 10.95
CA LEU A 36 -2.05 0.89 11.55
C LEU A 36 -1.53 2.30 11.26
N THR A 37 -0.20 2.49 11.17
CA THR A 37 0.39 3.78 10.82
C THR A 37 0.02 4.16 9.39
N VAL A 38 0.15 3.23 8.44
CA VAL A 38 -0.25 3.44 7.04
C VAL A 38 -1.75 3.72 6.90
N LEU A 39 -2.59 3.01 7.66
CA LEU A 39 -4.02 3.28 7.69
C LEU A 39 -4.31 4.69 8.21
N ARG A 40 -3.69 5.10 9.33
CA ARG A 40 -3.86 6.44 9.93
C ARG A 40 -3.51 7.54 8.95
N GLU A 41 -2.40 7.40 8.23
CA GLU A 41 -2.03 8.34 7.17
C GLU A 41 -3.13 8.43 6.10
N SER A 42 -3.66 7.28 5.67
CA SER A 42 -4.63 7.19 4.59
C SER A 42 -6.00 7.79 4.97
N ILE A 43 -6.50 7.51 6.18
CA ILE A 43 -7.76 8.09 6.68
C ILE A 43 -7.59 9.59 7.00
N GLY A 44 -6.38 10.05 7.31
CA GLY A 44 -6.08 11.46 7.53
C GLY A 44 -6.25 12.35 6.29
N PHE A 45 -6.37 11.76 5.10
CA PHE A 45 -6.70 12.49 3.88
C PHE A 45 -8.21 12.62 3.61
N LEU A 46 -9.05 12.04 4.47
CA LEU A 46 -10.50 12.06 4.32
C LEU A 46 -11.12 13.24 5.07
N GLU A 47 -12.17 13.81 4.51
CA GLU A 47 -12.86 14.98 5.06
C GLU A 47 -14.02 14.60 5.98
N ASP A 48 -14.66 13.44 5.75
CA ASP A 48 -15.83 13.01 6.50
C ASP A 48 -15.44 12.10 7.68
N VAL A 49 -15.71 12.59 8.89
CA VAL A 49 -15.45 11.88 10.15
C VAL A 49 -16.28 10.60 10.26
N SER A 50 -17.51 10.57 9.71
CA SER A 50 -18.33 9.36 9.77
C SER A 50 -17.71 8.22 8.97
N THR A 51 -17.22 8.52 7.78
CA THR A 51 -16.49 7.56 6.93
C THR A 51 -15.19 7.10 7.60
N ILE A 52 -14.46 8.00 8.27
CA ILE A 52 -13.26 7.63 9.02
C ILE A 52 -13.62 6.63 10.13
N ASN A 53 -14.66 6.91 10.91
CA ASN A 53 -15.11 6.03 11.98
C ASN A 53 -15.57 4.66 11.44
N GLU A 54 -16.30 4.61 10.32
CA GLU A 54 -16.68 3.36 9.65
C GLU A 54 -15.45 2.50 9.33
N ILE A 55 -14.41 3.09 8.75
CA ILE A 55 -13.17 2.39 8.40
C ILE A 55 -12.44 1.89 9.65
N VAL A 56 -12.41 2.70 10.72
CA VAL A 56 -11.79 2.31 11.98
C VAL A 56 -12.51 1.13 12.62
N GLU A 57 -13.85 1.13 12.63
CA GLU A 57 -14.64 0.02 13.17
C GLU A 57 -14.43 -1.27 12.37
N LEU A 58 -14.41 -1.22 11.04
CA LEU A 58 -14.10 -2.37 10.20
C LEU A 58 -12.75 -3.02 10.56
N VAL A 59 -11.74 -2.21 10.88
CA VAL A 59 -10.40 -2.69 11.25
C VAL A 59 -10.38 -3.28 12.66
N LYS A 60 -11.11 -2.68 13.61
CA LYS A 60 -11.27 -3.24 14.96
C LYS A 60 -11.96 -4.60 14.92
N ASP A 61 -13.00 -4.72 14.12
CA ASP A 61 -13.83 -5.93 13.99
C ASP A 61 -13.20 -6.99 13.07
N ARG A 62 -12.05 -6.69 12.45
CA ARG A 62 -11.37 -7.56 11.48
C ARG A 62 -12.25 -7.93 10.29
N VAL A 63 -13.13 -7.01 9.90
CA VAL A 63 -14.07 -7.20 8.78
C VAL A 63 -13.44 -6.64 7.51
N LYS A 64 -13.34 -7.50 6.49
CA LYS A 64 -12.94 -7.08 5.15
C LYS A 64 -14.03 -6.18 4.54
N PRO A 65 -13.75 -4.92 4.20
CA PRO A 65 -14.72 -4.06 3.54
C PRO A 65 -15.08 -4.62 2.17
N GLU A 66 -16.35 -4.57 1.81
CA GLU A 66 -16.74 -4.81 0.42
C GLU A 66 -16.47 -3.56 -0.42
N LEU A 67 -15.65 -3.71 -1.46
CA LEU A 67 -15.32 -2.63 -2.38
C LEU A 67 -16.28 -2.62 -3.58
N GLN A 68 -16.78 -1.44 -3.90
CA GLN A 68 -17.45 -1.18 -5.17
C GLN A 68 -16.43 -1.07 -6.31
N VAL A 69 -16.88 -1.22 -7.56
CA VAL A 69 -16.02 -0.98 -8.72
C VAL A 69 -15.65 0.50 -8.77
N LEU A 70 -14.35 0.80 -8.78
CA LEU A 70 -13.87 2.17 -8.93
C LEU A 70 -13.66 2.48 -10.41
N LYS A 71 -14.62 3.18 -11.02
CA LYS A 71 -14.47 3.69 -12.38
C LYS A 71 -13.57 4.92 -12.37
N THR A 72 -12.38 4.80 -12.95
CA THR A 72 -11.43 5.89 -13.11
C THR A 72 -10.58 5.66 -14.37
N ASP A 73 -9.80 6.66 -14.77
CA ASP A 73 -8.86 6.53 -15.87
C ASP A 73 -7.86 5.38 -15.61
N ARG A 74 -7.44 4.69 -16.66
CA ARG A 74 -6.53 3.53 -16.57
C ARG A 74 -5.19 3.89 -15.92
N LYS A 75 -4.66 5.08 -16.19
CA LYS A 75 -3.39 5.53 -15.58
C LYS A 75 -3.56 5.78 -14.09
N ILE A 76 -4.66 6.40 -13.66
CA ILE A 76 -5.00 6.57 -12.23
C ILE A 76 -5.20 5.20 -11.57
N ALA A 77 -5.98 4.30 -12.17
CA ALA A 77 -6.23 2.96 -11.62
C ALA A 77 -4.92 2.18 -11.41
N ALA A 78 -4.00 2.22 -12.38
CA ALA A 78 -2.70 1.56 -12.27
C ALA A 78 -1.85 2.16 -11.16
N LYS A 79 -1.86 3.49 -10.99
CA LYS A 79 -1.13 4.16 -9.91
C LYS A 79 -1.73 3.86 -8.54
N ILE A 80 -3.05 3.78 -8.41
CA ILE A 80 -3.72 3.35 -7.17
C ILE A 80 -3.28 1.93 -6.81
N LEU A 81 -3.37 0.99 -7.76
CA LEU A 81 -2.97 -0.40 -7.52
C LEU A 81 -1.50 -0.50 -7.11
N MET A 82 -0.62 0.27 -7.75
CA MET A 82 0.80 0.33 -7.40
C MET A 82 1.04 0.88 -5.99
N SER A 83 0.36 1.97 -5.63
CA SER A 83 0.42 2.52 -4.26
C SER A 83 -0.06 1.51 -3.23
N LEU A 84 -1.12 0.75 -3.52
CA LEU A 84 -1.63 -0.30 -2.64
C LEU A 84 -0.66 -1.49 -2.53
N ALA A 85 0.04 -1.86 -3.60
CA ALA A 85 1.06 -2.92 -3.54
C ALA A 85 2.18 -2.55 -2.56
N MET A 86 2.62 -1.28 -2.59
CA MET A 86 3.62 -0.76 -1.65
C MET A 86 3.13 -0.79 -0.21
N VAL A 87 1.83 -0.54 0.02
CA VAL A 87 1.22 -0.66 1.36
C VAL A 87 1.17 -2.11 1.82
N ALA A 88 0.71 -3.02 0.97
CA ALA A 88 0.58 -4.45 1.27
C ALA A 88 1.91 -5.15 1.56
N LEU A 89 3.05 -4.50 1.27
CA LEU A 89 4.38 -5.05 1.51
C LEU A 89 5.13 -4.31 2.63
N THR A 90 4.45 -3.47 3.42
CA THR A 90 5.10 -2.60 4.42
C THR A 90 5.90 -3.38 5.47
N ASP A 91 5.45 -4.56 5.87
CA ASP A 91 6.14 -5.43 6.84
C ASP A 91 7.05 -6.48 6.16
N ASN A 92 7.23 -6.37 4.84
CA ASN A 92 7.99 -7.29 3.98
C ASN A 92 7.47 -8.74 3.98
N LYS A 93 6.22 -8.95 4.37
CA LYS A 93 5.51 -10.22 4.24
C LYS A 93 4.20 -9.96 3.51
N LEU A 94 3.75 -10.96 2.77
CA LEU A 94 2.45 -10.90 2.11
C LEU A 94 1.89 -12.31 2.21
N SER A 95 0.93 -12.47 3.12
CA SER A 95 0.24 -13.73 3.34
C SER A 95 -0.56 -14.14 2.11
N ALA A 96 -1.00 -15.40 2.08
CA ALA A 96 -1.91 -15.88 1.04
C ALA A 96 -3.25 -15.10 1.05
N SER A 97 -3.74 -14.71 2.23
CA SER A 97 -5.02 -13.99 2.37
C SER A 97 -4.92 -12.56 1.85
N GLU A 98 -3.84 -11.85 2.17
CA GLU A 98 -3.57 -10.51 1.62
C GLU A 98 -3.35 -10.56 0.11
N SER A 99 -2.63 -11.58 -0.39
CA SER A 99 -2.44 -11.78 -1.83
C SER A 99 -3.78 -11.97 -2.55
N GLN A 100 -4.67 -12.77 -1.98
CA GLN A 100 -6.00 -13.02 -2.53
C GLN A 100 -6.87 -11.76 -2.50
N TYR A 101 -6.80 -10.99 -1.40
CA TYR A 101 -7.53 -9.73 -1.28
C TYR A 101 -6.98 -8.65 -2.23
N PHE A 102 -5.66 -8.63 -2.46
CA PHE A 102 -5.03 -7.73 -3.43
C PHE A 102 -5.47 -8.05 -4.88
N ILE A 103 -5.63 -9.33 -5.22
CA ILE A 103 -6.21 -9.74 -6.51
C ILE A 103 -7.66 -9.25 -6.63
N TYR A 104 -8.44 -9.33 -5.56
CA TYR A 104 -9.81 -8.78 -5.51
C TYR A 104 -9.82 -7.26 -5.75
N ILE A 105 -8.94 -6.51 -5.09
CA ILE A 105 -8.76 -5.06 -5.31
C ILE A 105 -8.46 -4.75 -6.78
N ALA A 106 -7.53 -5.50 -7.39
CA ALA A 106 -7.19 -5.33 -8.79
C ALA A 106 -8.41 -5.54 -9.70
N GLY A 107 -9.24 -6.55 -9.42
CA GLY A 107 -10.50 -6.78 -10.12
C GLY A 107 -11.48 -5.60 -10.01
N LYS A 108 -11.59 -4.99 -8.83
CA LYS A 108 -12.44 -3.80 -8.59
C LYS A 108 -11.93 -2.53 -9.27
N LEU A 109 -10.66 -2.50 -9.68
CA LEU A 109 -10.06 -1.48 -10.54
C LEU A 109 -10.08 -1.86 -12.04
N GLY A 110 -10.69 -3.00 -12.40
CA GLY A 110 -10.78 -3.49 -13.77
C GLY A 110 -9.44 -4.03 -14.30
N PHE A 111 -8.66 -4.70 -13.45
CA PHE A 111 -7.47 -5.43 -13.86
C PHE A 111 -7.65 -6.93 -13.68
N GLU A 112 -7.00 -7.71 -14.54
CA GLU A 112 -6.90 -9.15 -14.39
C GLU A 112 -5.93 -9.53 -13.27
N ALA A 113 -6.10 -10.73 -12.71
CA ALA A 113 -5.25 -11.23 -11.63
C ALA A 113 -3.76 -11.27 -11.98
N GLY A 114 -3.40 -11.44 -13.26
CA GLY A 114 -2.01 -11.41 -13.73
C GLY A 114 -1.32 -10.07 -13.45
N ILE A 115 -2.03 -8.95 -13.62
CA ILE A 115 -1.49 -7.62 -13.32
C ILE A 115 -1.24 -7.44 -11.82
N ALA A 116 -2.16 -7.93 -10.98
CA ALA A 116 -2.00 -7.90 -9.53
C ALA A 116 -0.75 -8.67 -9.09
N LYS A 117 -0.56 -9.90 -9.62
CA LYS A 117 0.60 -10.74 -9.34
C LYS A 117 1.91 -10.07 -9.78
N MET A 118 1.91 -9.44 -10.96
CA MET A 118 3.05 -8.70 -11.48
C MET A 118 3.44 -7.53 -10.56
N MET A 119 2.48 -6.71 -10.10
CA MET A 119 2.75 -5.59 -9.19
C MET A 119 3.23 -6.05 -7.80
N MET A 120 2.69 -7.13 -7.25
CA MET A 120 3.19 -7.71 -6.01
C MET A 120 4.63 -8.23 -6.15
N SER A 121 4.95 -8.87 -7.29
CA SER A 121 6.33 -9.31 -7.58
C SER A 121 7.28 -8.13 -7.63
N TRP A 122 6.93 -7.10 -8.41
CA TRP A 122 7.73 -5.88 -8.52
C TRP A 122 7.93 -5.20 -7.15
N GLY A 123 6.90 -5.14 -6.31
CA GLY A 123 7.01 -4.52 -4.99
C GLY A 123 7.99 -5.29 -4.07
N ARG A 124 8.00 -6.62 -4.14
CA ARG A 124 8.98 -7.45 -3.41
C ARG A 124 10.40 -7.18 -3.90
N ASP A 125 10.61 -7.10 -5.21
CA ASP A 125 11.90 -6.79 -5.79
C ASP A 125 12.37 -5.39 -5.35
N TYR A 126 11.47 -4.40 -5.36
CA TYR A 126 11.75 -3.05 -4.89
C TYR A 126 12.21 -3.02 -3.43
N ILE A 127 11.54 -3.74 -2.52
CA ILE A 127 11.92 -3.79 -1.10
C ILE A 127 13.28 -4.47 -0.94
N SER A 128 13.52 -5.59 -1.62
CA SER A 128 14.82 -6.26 -1.61
C SER A 128 15.95 -5.33 -2.05
N LEU A 129 15.74 -4.58 -3.14
CA LEU A 129 16.69 -3.59 -3.63
C LEU A 129 16.88 -2.43 -2.64
N ASN A 130 15.81 -1.98 -1.99
CA ASN A 130 15.87 -0.90 -1.01
C ASN A 130 16.64 -1.30 0.26
N GLU A 131 16.49 -2.54 0.74
CA GLU A 131 17.30 -3.04 1.85
C GLU A 131 18.79 -3.15 1.48
N LYS A 132 19.11 -3.64 0.28
CA LYS A 132 20.49 -3.62 -0.23
C LYS A 132 21.06 -2.21 -0.31
N LYS A 133 20.27 -1.24 -0.78
CA LYS A 133 20.66 0.17 -0.82
C LYS A 133 21.01 0.70 0.57
N LYS A 134 20.22 0.39 1.61
CA LYS A 134 20.52 0.80 3.00
C LYS A 134 21.86 0.27 3.49
N VAL A 135 22.20 -0.99 3.16
CA VAL A 135 23.50 -1.58 3.50
C VAL A 135 24.64 -0.83 2.79
N ILE A 136 24.50 -0.54 1.50
CA ILE A 136 25.50 0.23 0.73
C ILE A 136 25.72 1.62 1.33
N LEU A 137 24.64 2.32 1.69
CA LEU A 137 24.73 3.63 2.32
C LEU A 137 25.48 3.58 3.65
N ARG A 138 25.20 2.59 4.50
CA ARG A 138 25.92 2.39 5.76
C ARG A 138 27.42 2.16 5.54
N ILE A 139 27.78 1.32 4.56
CA ILE A 139 29.18 1.08 4.20
C ILE A 139 29.85 2.40 3.78
N GLY A 140 29.16 3.24 3.01
CA GLY A 140 29.65 4.56 2.62
C GLY A 140 29.87 5.49 3.82
N GLU A 141 28.91 5.55 4.75
CA GLU A 141 28.99 6.34 5.99
C GLU A 141 30.16 5.93 6.90
N GLU A 142 30.45 4.63 6.95
CA GLU A 142 31.54 4.05 7.75
C GLU A 142 32.90 4.07 7.02
N SER A 143 32.93 4.42 5.74
CA SER A 143 34.14 4.38 4.92
C SER A 143 35.10 5.52 5.27
N LYS A 144 36.41 5.23 5.15
CA LYS A 144 37.43 6.29 5.24
C LYS A 144 37.44 7.09 3.93
N PRO A 145 37.40 8.42 3.98
CA PRO A 145 37.46 9.23 2.77
C PRO A 145 38.82 9.05 2.08
N MET A 146 38.78 8.76 0.78
CA MET A 146 39.97 8.69 -0.08
C MET A 146 39.72 9.59 -1.30
N TYR A 147 40.44 10.71 -1.36
CA TYR A 147 40.35 11.66 -2.46
C TYR A 147 41.52 11.46 -3.41
N VAL A 148 41.25 11.48 -4.71
CA VAL A 148 42.28 11.42 -5.76
C VAL A 148 42.53 12.85 -6.24
N ASN A 149 43.78 13.32 -6.16
CA ASN A 149 44.19 14.57 -6.78
C ASN A 149 44.55 14.29 -8.24
N ILE A 150 43.83 14.92 -9.17
CA ILE A 150 44.08 14.88 -10.63
C ILE A 150 44.83 16.14 -11.03
#